data_AF-A0A378U9P5-F1
#
_entry.id   AF-A0A378U9P5-F1
#
_cell.length_a   1.000
_cell.length_b   1.000
_cell.length_c   1.000
_cell.angle_alpha   90.00
_cell.angle_beta   90.00
_cell.angle_gamma   90.00
#
_symmetry.space_group_name_H-M   'P 1'
#
loop_
_entity.id
_entity.type
_entity.pdbx_description
1 polymer ?
#
loop_
_entity_poly.entity_id
_entity_poly.type
_entity_poly.pdbx_seq_one_letter_code
_entity_poly.pdbx_strand_id
1 'polypeptide(L)'
;MTRFPIAPHRADRLTSTEVFKTRGSGNSGGMAELEDGYERALLQELLLAYGPCGQEDQVREICRRELEPLVDELSTDAAGNLVALVKGSRQGAPTTRILAHLDELSMLVKRIEPDGTLRLTPLGTMYPANFGLGPVAILGDDETLCGVLALGSEHTTQETPHVWQTKPDQGDKALDWPDVYVFTGLEPEQLGKAGIGPGTRVCIDRSKRELVEIGDYLGCYFMDDRAAVLALLLLARRLNDARRKPPGTSIWCSPQMKRWVE
;
A
#
# COMPACT_ATOMS: atom_id res chain seq x y z
N MET A 1 -20.25 9.61 18.12
CA MET A 1 -20.67 8.46 17.29
C MET A 1 -21.71 7.66 18.07
N THR A 2 -22.74 7.13 17.41
CA THR A 2 -23.83 6.37 18.04
C THR A 2 -23.52 4.87 17.97
N ARG A 3 -23.60 4.16 19.11
CA ARG A 3 -23.32 2.72 19.19
C ARG A 3 -24.51 1.94 18.62
N PHE A 4 -24.28 1.18 17.54
CA PHE A 4 -25.23 0.19 17.04
C PHE A 4 -24.73 -1.21 17.44
N PRO A 5 -25.60 -2.14 17.87
CA PRO A 5 -25.20 -3.52 18.12
C PRO A 5 -24.86 -4.19 16.77
N ILE A 6 -23.60 -4.60 16.60
CA ILE A 6 -23.15 -5.38 15.43
C ILE A 6 -23.24 -6.86 15.78
N ALA A 7 -23.94 -7.65 14.96
CA ALA A 7 -23.98 -9.11 15.09
C ALA A 7 -22.60 -9.72 14.76
N PRO A 8 -22.20 -10.85 15.37
CA PRO A 8 -20.88 -11.43 15.17
C PRO A 8 -20.61 -11.73 13.69
N HIS A 9 -19.47 -11.27 13.20
CA HIS A 9 -19.01 -11.45 11.83
C HIS A 9 -18.82 -12.94 11.54
N ARG A 10 -19.56 -13.49 10.56
CA ARG A 10 -19.15 -14.75 9.92
C ARG A 10 -17.98 -14.43 9.00
N ALA A 11 -16.85 -15.08 9.24
CA ALA A 11 -15.75 -15.13 8.28
C ALA A 11 -16.13 -16.12 7.18
N ASP A 12 -16.80 -15.63 6.12
CA ASP A 12 -16.95 -16.40 4.91
C ASP A 12 -15.61 -16.40 4.16
N ARG A 13 -15.00 -17.58 4.05
CA ARG A 13 -13.86 -17.83 3.17
C ARG A 13 -14.30 -17.53 1.73
N LEU A 14 -13.78 -16.44 1.17
CA LEU A 14 -13.80 -16.25 -0.28
C LEU A 14 -12.73 -17.16 -0.90
N THR A 15 -13.16 -18.36 -1.30
CA THR A 15 -12.47 -19.11 -2.36
C THR A 15 -13.09 -18.68 -3.68
N SER A 16 -12.41 -17.87 -4.47
CA SER A 16 -12.84 -17.55 -5.83
C SER A 16 -11.72 -17.84 -6.82
N THR A 17 -11.68 -19.10 -7.22
CA THR A 17 -11.09 -19.52 -8.50
C THR A 17 -12.15 -19.27 -9.56
N GLU A 18 -12.23 -18.07 -10.12
CA GLU A 18 -12.99 -17.84 -11.36
C GLU A 18 -12.15 -17.06 -12.35
N VAL A 19 -11.75 -17.78 -13.40
CA VAL A 19 -11.01 -17.30 -14.55
C VAL A 19 -11.94 -16.42 -15.40
N PHE A 20 -11.69 -15.11 -15.41
CA PHE A 20 -12.40 -14.19 -16.29
C PHE A 20 -11.91 -14.34 -17.73
N LYS A 21 -12.83 -14.70 -18.63
CA LYS A 21 -12.65 -14.66 -20.10
C LYS A 21 -13.10 -13.30 -20.61
N THR A 22 -12.19 -12.47 -21.11
CA THR A 22 -12.55 -11.26 -21.87
C THR A 22 -12.64 -11.59 -23.37
N ARG A 23 -13.70 -11.11 -24.02
CA ARG A 23 -13.90 -11.19 -25.48
C ARG A 23 -13.29 -9.95 -26.12
N GLY A 24 -12.42 -10.13 -27.11
CA GLY A 24 -11.82 -9.04 -27.87
C GLY A 24 -12.70 -8.54 -29.03
N SER A 25 -12.44 -7.29 -29.45
CA SER A 25 -12.70 -6.82 -30.81
C SER A 25 -11.80 -5.63 -31.19
N GLY A 26 -11.13 -5.71 -32.34
CA GLY A 26 -10.80 -4.54 -33.17
C GLY A 26 -9.31 -4.18 -33.35
N ASN A 27 -8.72 -4.69 -34.43
CA ASN A 27 -7.35 -4.53 -34.91
C ASN A 27 -6.97 -3.10 -35.38
N SER A 28 -5.83 -2.56 -34.91
CA SER A 28 -4.91 -1.76 -35.75
C SER A 28 -3.47 -1.67 -35.17
N GLY A 29 -2.58 -2.53 -35.68
CA GLY A 29 -1.14 -2.32 -35.92
C GLY A 29 -0.28 -1.54 -34.91
N GLY A 30 0.67 -2.25 -34.28
CA GLY A 30 2.04 -1.74 -34.16
C GLY A 30 2.60 -1.40 -32.78
N MET A 31 2.07 -1.94 -31.69
CA MET A 31 2.74 -2.16 -30.40
C MET A 31 1.96 -3.30 -29.74
N ALA A 32 2.59 -4.21 -29.01
CA ALA A 32 1.87 -5.28 -28.33
C ALA A 32 0.79 -4.66 -27.43
N GLU A 33 -0.48 -4.77 -27.85
CA GLU A 33 -1.64 -4.36 -27.06
C GLU A 33 -1.53 -5.13 -25.74
N LEU A 34 -1.43 -4.36 -24.66
CA LEU A 34 -1.55 -4.85 -23.30
C LEU A 34 -2.94 -5.50 -23.18
N GLU A 35 -3.05 -6.63 -22.48
CA GLU A 35 -4.36 -7.27 -22.29
C GLU A 35 -5.10 -6.50 -21.19
N ASP A 36 -5.67 -5.32 -21.48
CA ASP A 36 -6.18 -4.28 -20.55
C ASP A 36 -6.79 -4.75 -19.21
N GLY A 37 -7.39 -5.93 -19.16
CA GLY A 37 -7.90 -6.54 -17.94
C GLY A 37 -6.83 -7.04 -16.96
N TYR A 38 -5.70 -7.57 -17.44
CA TYR A 38 -4.66 -8.16 -16.61
C TYR A 38 -3.85 -7.08 -15.87
N GLU A 39 -3.37 -6.05 -16.57
CA GLU A 39 -2.57 -4.98 -15.95
C GLU A 39 -3.37 -4.25 -14.89
N ARG A 40 -4.64 -3.97 -15.19
CA ARG A 40 -5.57 -3.34 -14.25
C ARG A 40 -5.79 -4.23 -13.02
N ALA A 41 -6.05 -5.52 -13.23
CA ALA A 41 -6.27 -6.46 -12.12
C ALA A 41 -5.02 -6.57 -11.23
N LEU A 42 -3.84 -6.67 -11.83
CA LEU A 42 -2.58 -6.74 -11.09
C LEU A 42 -2.28 -5.43 -10.35
N LEU A 43 -2.55 -4.26 -10.96
CA LEU A 43 -2.44 -2.98 -10.29
C LEU A 43 -3.38 -2.90 -9.09
N GLN A 44 -4.64 -3.31 -9.27
CA GLN A 44 -5.62 -3.33 -8.19
C GLN A 44 -5.19 -4.25 -7.05
N GLU A 45 -4.63 -5.43 -7.35
CA GLU A 45 -4.11 -6.36 -6.36
C GLU A 45 -2.93 -5.76 -5.58
N LEU A 46 -1.97 -5.15 -6.28
CA LEU A 46 -0.83 -4.46 -5.68
C LEU A 46 -1.30 -3.32 -4.74
N LEU A 47 -2.31 -2.54 -5.14
CA LEU A 47 -2.84 -1.44 -4.32
C LEU A 47 -3.59 -1.94 -3.08
N LEU A 48 -4.27 -3.08 -3.15
CA LEU A 48 -5.00 -3.70 -2.02
C LEU A 48 -4.07 -4.37 -1.00
N ALA A 49 -2.86 -4.74 -1.40
CA ALA A 49 -1.86 -5.30 -0.50
C ALA A 49 -1.35 -4.22 0.46
N TYR A 50 -1.33 -4.54 1.76
CA TYR A 50 -0.70 -3.66 2.73
C TYR A 50 0.81 -3.87 2.68
N GLY A 51 1.55 -2.79 2.49
CA GLY A 51 3.01 -2.82 2.50
C GLY A 51 3.61 -1.58 3.17
N PRO A 52 3.28 -1.27 4.42
CA PRO A 52 3.91 -0.15 5.12
C PRO A 52 5.42 -0.42 5.30
N CYS A 53 6.21 0.64 5.44
CA CYS A 53 7.66 0.52 5.58
C CYS A 53 8.06 -0.47 6.70
N GLY A 54 8.87 -1.46 6.34
CA GLY A 54 9.33 -2.57 7.18
C GLY A 54 8.36 -3.75 7.32
N GLN A 55 7.22 -3.76 6.61
CA GLN A 55 6.27 -4.88 6.54
C GLN A 55 5.71 -5.05 5.11
N GLU A 56 6.61 -5.16 4.12
CA GLU A 56 6.27 -5.20 2.69
C GLU A 56 5.88 -6.60 2.17
N ASP A 57 5.67 -7.57 3.07
CA ASP A 57 5.58 -9.00 2.74
C ASP A 57 4.45 -9.33 1.76
N GLN A 58 3.26 -8.74 1.92
CA GLN A 58 2.11 -9.01 1.04
C GLN A 58 2.39 -8.58 -0.40
N VAL A 59 2.93 -7.38 -0.56
CA VAL A 59 3.30 -6.84 -1.88
C VAL A 59 4.43 -7.66 -2.48
N ARG A 60 5.44 -8.00 -1.66
CA ARG A 60 6.59 -8.77 -2.08
C ARG A 60 6.19 -10.14 -2.60
N GLU A 61 5.17 -10.77 -2.00
CA GLU A 61 4.64 -12.05 -2.45
C GLU A 61 3.95 -11.95 -3.82
N ILE A 62 3.18 -10.89 -4.06
CA ILE A 62 2.60 -10.62 -5.39
C ILE A 62 3.72 -10.48 -6.42
N CYS A 63 4.73 -9.64 -6.15
CA CYS A 63 5.85 -9.45 -7.06
C CYS A 63 6.65 -10.75 -7.28
N ARG A 64 6.84 -11.56 -6.24
CA ARG A 64 7.55 -12.84 -6.32
C ARG A 64 6.81 -13.80 -7.25
N ARG A 65 5.50 -13.97 -7.04
CA ARG A 65 4.64 -14.80 -7.89
C ARG A 65 4.73 -14.40 -9.37
N GLU A 66 4.71 -13.10 -9.64
CA GLU A 66 4.78 -12.60 -11.01
C GLU A 66 6.18 -12.73 -11.63
N LEU A 67 7.26 -12.59 -10.85
CA LEU A 67 8.63 -12.60 -11.35
C LEU A 67 9.26 -13.98 -11.46
N GLU A 68 8.90 -14.91 -10.57
CA GLU A 68 9.50 -16.25 -10.50
C GLU A 68 9.55 -16.99 -11.85
N PRO A 69 8.51 -16.99 -12.70
CA PRO A 69 8.58 -17.65 -14.01
C PRO A 69 9.31 -16.83 -15.10
N LEU A 70 9.71 -15.59 -14.81
CA LEU A 70 10.19 -14.62 -15.81
C LEU A 70 11.68 -14.29 -15.70
N VAL A 71 12.35 -14.68 -14.61
CA VAL A 71 13.74 -14.27 -14.31
C VAL A 71 14.65 -15.48 -14.11
N ASP A 72 15.96 -15.28 -14.27
CA ASP A 72 16.95 -16.35 -14.12
C ASP A 72 17.22 -16.68 -12.64
N GLU A 73 17.20 -15.68 -11.76
CA GLU A 73 17.36 -15.85 -10.31
C GLU A 73 16.45 -14.88 -9.55
N LEU A 74 15.86 -15.32 -8.44
CA LEU A 74 15.02 -14.51 -7.58
C LEU A 74 15.43 -14.75 -6.12
N SER A 75 15.70 -13.68 -5.39
CA SER A 75 16.09 -13.77 -3.97
C SER A 75 15.47 -12.65 -3.15
N THR A 76 15.52 -12.78 -1.83
CA THR A 76 15.15 -11.70 -0.92
C THR A 76 16.30 -11.45 0.04
N ASP A 77 16.76 -10.21 0.13
CA ASP A 77 17.87 -9.87 1.03
C ASP A 77 17.41 -9.66 2.48
N ALA A 78 18.38 -9.39 3.37
CA ALA A 78 18.11 -9.22 4.80
C ALA A 78 17.27 -7.96 5.13
N ALA A 79 17.19 -6.98 4.24
CA ALA A 79 16.33 -5.80 4.39
C ALA A 79 14.91 -6.04 3.86
N GLY A 80 14.61 -7.25 3.37
CA GLY A 80 13.34 -7.58 2.74
C GLY A 80 13.30 -7.21 1.24
N ASN A 81 14.45 -6.92 0.63
CA ASN A 81 14.49 -6.51 -0.76
C ASN A 81 14.22 -7.69 -1.68
N LEU A 82 13.20 -7.63 -2.54
CA LEU A 82 13.10 -8.62 -3.62
C LEU A 82 14.17 -8.31 -4.66
N VAL A 83 14.92 -9.29 -5.14
CA VAL A 83 16.02 -9.09 -6.09
C VAL A 83 15.83 -10.09 -7.22
N ALA A 84 15.38 -9.58 -8.37
CA ALA A 84 15.11 -10.40 -9.55
C ALA A 84 16.18 -10.16 -10.63
N LEU A 85 16.88 -11.22 -11.01
CA LEU A 85 18.03 -11.20 -11.92
C LEU A 85 17.64 -11.71 -13.31
N VAL A 86 17.83 -10.88 -14.33
CA VAL A 86 17.82 -11.31 -15.73
C VAL A 86 19.25 -11.28 -16.25
N LYS A 87 19.79 -12.46 -16.59
CA LYS A 87 21.16 -12.64 -17.10
C LYS A 87 21.29 -11.99 -18.47
N GLY A 88 22.30 -11.15 -18.60
CA GLY A 88 22.63 -10.49 -19.86
C GLY A 88 23.10 -11.48 -20.93
N SER A 89 22.97 -11.07 -22.19
CA SER A 89 23.47 -11.83 -23.35
C SER A 89 24.96 -11.61 -23.64
N ARG A 90 25.55 -10.49 -23.16
CA ARG A 90 26.94 -10.13 -23.44
C ARG A 90 27.78 -10.17 -22.17
N GLN A 91 28.83 -10.98 -22.20
CA GLN A 91 29.83 -11.03 -21.14
C GLN A 91 30.58 -9.68 -21.04
N GLY A 92 30.78 -9.18 -19.83
CA GLY A 92 31.48 -7.92 -19.57
C GLY A 92 30.70 -6.65 -19.92
N ALA A 93 29.41 -6.77 -20.29
CA ALA A 93 28.54 -5.61 -20.42
C ALA A 93 28.26 -4.98 -19.04
N PRO A 94 28.09 -3.64 -18.95
CA PRO A 94 27.70 -2.98 -17.71
C PRO A 94 26.39 -3.54 -17.16
N THR A 95 26.31 -3.70 -15.83
CA THR A 95 25.07 -4.08 -15.14
C THR A 95 24.10 -2.92 -15.11
N THR A 96 22.84 -3.17 -15.47
CA THR A 96 21.75 -2.20 -15.35
C THR A 96 20.92 -2.55 -14.12
N ARG A 97 20.56 -1.56 -13.31
CA ARG A 97 19.67 -1.74 -12.15
C ARG A 97 18.45 -0.88 -12.34
N ILE A 98 17.26 -1.46 -12.16
CA ILE A 98 16.00 -0.74 -12.28
C ILE A 98 15.24 -0.97 -10.97
N LEU A 99 14.85 0.13 -10.34
CA LEU A 99 14.35 0.15 -8.98
C LEU A 99 12.95 0.75 -8.95
N ALA A 100 12.06 0.07 -8.23
CA ALA A 100 10.79 0.58 -7.76
C ALA A 100 10.64 0.13 -6.30
N HIS A 101 10.03 0.98 -5.48
CA HIS A 101 9.89 0.69 -4.05
C HIS A 101 8.58 -0.05 -3.76
N LEU A 102 8.61 -0.89 -2.73
CA LEU A 102 7.47 -1.73 -2.33
C LEU A 102 6.70 -1.12 -1.16
N ASP A 103 7.30 -0.18 -0.44
CA ASP A 103 6.68 0.39 0.74
C ASP A 103 5.62 1.43 0.37
N GLU A 104 4.77 1.73 1.34
CA GLU A 104 3.77 2.78 1.23
C GLU A 104 3.81 3.66 2.47
N LEU A 105 3.40 4.92 2.29
CA LEU A 105 3.18 5.84 3.40
C LEU A 105 2.12 5.28 4.34
N SER A 106 2.42 5.30 5.63
CA SER A 106 1.55 4.73 6.66
C SER A 106 1.69 5.49 7.97
N MET A 107 1.02 4.99 9.00
CA MET A 107 1.02 5.55 10.35
C MET A 107 1.52 4.49 11.33
N LEU A 108 2.03 4.94 12.47
CA LEU A 108 2.39 4.08 13.60
C LEU A 108 1.57 4.46 14.81
N VAL A 109 1.11 3.46 15.55
CA VAL A 109 0.56 3.68 16.89
C VAL A 109 1.68 4.22 17.78
N LYS A 110 1.50 5.45 18.27
CA LYS A 110 2.41 6.09 19.21
C LYS A 110 2.08 5.73 20.66
N ARG A 111 0.79 5.71 20.98
CA ARG A 111 0.26 5.27 22.29
C ARG A 111 -1.20 4.86 22.17
N ILE A 112 -1.61 4.00 23.10
CA ILE A 112 -3.01 3.62 23.33
C ILE A 112 -3.50 4.44 24.53
N GLU A 113 -4.60 5.17 24.36
CA GLU A 113 -5.23 5.93 25.44
C GLU A 113 -6.06 5.00 26.35
N PRO A 114 -6.42 5.42 27.58
CA PRO A 114 -7.17 4.57 28.51
C PRO A 114 -8.53 4.09 27.99
N ASP A 115 -9.13 4.81 27.04
CA ASP A 115 -10.39 4.47 26.37
C ASP A 115 -10.22 3.62 25.11
N GLY A 116 -8.98 3.16 24.83
CA GLY A 116 -8.64 2.36 23.65
C GLY A 116 -8.50 3.16 22.35
N THR A 117 -8.59 4.49 22.39
CA THR A 117 -8.26 5.35 21.26
C THR A 117 -6.76 5.28 20.95
N LEU A 118 -6.39 5.27 19.67
CA LEU A 118 -4.98 5.25 19.27
C LEU A 118 -4.49 6.65 18.86
N ARG A 119 -3.34 7.05 19.39
CA ARG A 119 -2.59 8.20 18.89
C ARG A 119 -1.56 7.75 17.88
N LEU A 120 -1.35 8.55 16.85
CA LEU A 120 -0.52 8.19 15.71
C LEU A 120 0.72 9.07 15.59
N THR A 121 1.70 8.56 14.85
CA THR A 121 2.80 9.33 14.25
C THR A 121 2.94 8.87 12.80
N PRO A 122 3.31 9.74 11.86
CA PRO A 122 3.50 9.32 10.47
C PRO A 122 4.71 8.41 10.35
N LEU A 123 4.65 7.46 9.42
CA LEU A 123 5.78 6.70 8.92
C LEU A 123 6.03 7.11 7.47
N GLY A 124 6.96 8.05 7.30
CA GLY A 124 7.18 8.80 6.05
C GLY A 124 6.79 10.27 6.19
N THR A 125 6.99 11.05 5.14
CA THR A 125 6.67 12.49 5.13
C THR A 125 5.26 12.68 4.59
N MET A 126 4.29 12.89 5.49
CA MET A 126 2.89 13.05 5.12
C MET A 126 2.10 13.84 6.17
N TYR A 127 0.98 14.41 5.74
CA TYR A 127 0.01 15.10 6.59
C TYR A 127 -1.26 14.25 6.73
N PRO A 128 -2.00 14.35 7.84
CA PRO A 128 -3.26 13.61 8.00
C PRO A 128 -4.27 13.88 6.86
N ALA A 129 -4.26 15.10 6.32
CA ALA A 129 -5.12 15.49 5.22
C ALA A 129 -4.85 14.75 3.90
N ASN A 130 -3.64 14.23 3.67
CA ASN A 130 -3.29 13.53 2.42
C ASN A 130 -4.23 12.35 2.13
N PHE A 131 -4.68 11.66 3.17
CA PHE A 131 -5.56 10.51 3.06
C PHE A 131 -7.01 10.83 3.44
N GLY A 132 -7.27 12.04 3.93
CA GLY A 132 -8.53 12.40 4.58
C GLY A 132 -8.82 11.55 5.83
N LEU A 133 -9.96 11.84 6.45
CA LEU A 133 -10.49 11.03 7.55
C LEU A 133 -11.14 9.74 7.02
N GLY A 134 -11.51 8.84 7.92
CA GLY A 134 -12.26 7.62 7.58
C GLY A 134 -11.52 6.32 7.92
N PRO A 135 -11.92 5.19 7.30
CA PRO A 135 -11.47 3.87 7.72
C PRO A 135 -9.97 3.66 7.53
N VAL A 136 -9.36 3.01 8.52
CA VAL A 136 -7.97 2.59 8.55
C VAL A 136 -7.87 1.13 9.01
N ALA A 137 -6.85 0.43 8.52
CA ALA A 137 -6.51 -0.91 8.96
C ALA A 137 -5.34 -0.87 9.95
N ILE A 138 -5.53 -1.45 11.13
CA ILE A 138 -4.55 -1.54 12.20
C ILE A 138 -3.97 -2.95 12.16
N LEU A 139 -2.70 -3.08 11.76
CA LEU A 139 -2.05 -4.35 11.48
C LEU A 139 -1.44 -4.94 12.76
N GLY A 140 -2.29 -5.44 13.66
CA GLY A 140 -1.83 -6.13 14.86
C GLY A 140 -1.09 -7.41 14.53
N ASP A 141 -0.22 -7.87 15.45
CA ASP A 141 0.61 -9.06 15.26
C ASP A 141 -0.22 -10.34 15.03
N ASP A 142 -1.43 -10.40 15.62
CA ASP A 142 -2.33 -11.55 15.55
C ASP A 142 -3.55 -11.29 14.66
N GLU A 143 -4.09 -10.06 14.66
CA GLU A 143 -5.29 -9.70 13.91
C GLU A 143 -5.21 -8.29 13.31
N THR A 144 -5.68 -8.15 12.07
CA THR A 144 -5.92 -6.84 11.46
C THR A 144 -7.30 -6.32 11.84
N LEU A 145 -7.36 -5.19 12.56
CA LEU A 145 -8.61 -4.54 12.96
C LEU A 145 -8.91 -3.31 12.11
N CYS A 146 -10.19 -2.97 11.97
CA CYS A 146 -10.62 -1.71 11.37
C CYS A 146 -10.81 -0.64 12.46
N GLY A 147 -10.34 0.57 12.19
CA GLY A 147 -10.60 1.76 12.99
C GLY A 147 -10.98 2.93 12.09
N VAL A 148 -11.27 4.08 12.70
CA VAL A 148 -11.59 5.32 11.96
C VAL A 148 -10.63 6.43 12.36
N LEU A 149 -9.84 6.91 11.41
CA LEU A 149 -9.07 8.14 11.57
C LEU A 149 -10.04 9.32 11.66
N ALA A 150 -10.00 10.03 12.79
CA ALA A 150 -10.93 11.09 13.14
C ALA A 150 -10.21 12.30 13.73
N LEU A 151 -10.82 13.46 13.58
CA LEU A 151 -10.41 14.74 14.19
C LEU A 151 -11.23 15.06 15.47
N GLY A 152 -12.37 14.39 15.67
CA GLY A 152 -13.36 14.73 16.70
C GLY A 152 -14.52 15.55 16.13
N SER A 153 -15.30 16.23 16.98
CA SER A 153 -16.39 17.12 16.54
C SER A 153 -15.83 18.44 16.05
N GLU A 154 -16.27 18.94 14.88
CA GLU A 154 -15.96 20.29 14.39
C GLU A 154 -17.00 21.34 14.83
N HIS A 155 -18.14 20.90 15.38
CA HIS A 155 -19.11 21.77 16.07
C HIS A 155 -18.62 22.14 17.48
N THR A 156 -17.39 22.63 17.56
CA THR A 156 -16.73 23.05 18.78
C THR A 156 -16.83 24.56 18.96
N THR A 157 -17.09 24.97 20.20
CA THR A 157 -16.99 26.37 20.64
C THR A 157 -15.56 26.66 21.10
N GLN A 158 -15.25 27.92 21.42
CA GLN A 158 -13.98 28.30 22.07
C GLN A 158 -13.68 27.48 23.34
N GLU A 159 -14.70 26.89 23.95
CA GLU A 159 -14.59 26.09 25.18
C GLU A 159 -14.17 24.63 24.90
N THR A 160 -14.11 24.19 23.63
CA THR A 160 -13.66 22.84 23.24
C THR A 160 -12.46 22.92 22.29
N PRO A 161 -11.24 23.15 22.83
CA PRO A 161 -10.12 23.72 22.07
C PRO A 161 -9.44 22.78 21.07
N HIS A 162 -9.62 21.45 21.16
CA HIS A 162 -8.86 20.49 20.35
C HIS A 162 -9.07 20.64 18.84
N VAL A 163 -10.27 21.04 18.39
CA VAL A 163 -10.61 21.20 16.96
C VAL A 163 -10.89 22.66 16.60
N TRP A 164 -11.01 23.54 17.61
CA TRP A 164 -11.28 24.95 17.35
C TRP A 164 -10.09 25.66 16.67
N GLN A 165 -8.85 25.23 16.95
CA GLN A 165 -7.62 25.83 16.41
C GLN A 165 -7.35 25.50 14.93
N THR A 166 -8.01 24.49 14.37
CA THR A 166 -7.89 24.13 12.94
C THR A 166 -8.95 24.83 12.07
N LYS A 167 -9.81 25.69 12.66
CA LYS A 167 -10.86 26.38 11.91
C LYS A 167 -10.29 27.51 11.03
N PRO A 168 -10.86 27.72 9.82
CA PRO A 168 -10.37 28.73 8.88
C PRO A 168 -10.43 30.17 9.40
N ASP A 169 -11.24 30.47 10.41
CA ASP A 169 -11.52 31.81 10.90
C ASP A 169 -10.57 32.30 12.01
N GLN A 170 -9.71 31.44 12.58
CA GLN A 170 -8.92 31.77 13.78
C GLN A 170 -7.52 31.12 13.86
N GLY A 171 -6.83 30.76 12.77
CA GLY A 171 -5.44 30.29 12.97
C GLY A 171 -4.52 29.94 11.81
N ASP A 172 -4.97 29.83 10.55
CA ASP A 172 -4.10 29.46 9.40
C ASP A 172 -3.22 28.20 9.64
N LYS A 173 -3.56 27.38 10.65
CA LYS A 173 -2.76 26.24 11.09
C LYS A 173 -3.26 25.00 10.39
N ALA A 174 -2.38 24.39 9.59
CA ALA A 174 -2.66 23.12 8.94
C ALA A 174 -2.91 22.01 9.98
N LEU A 175 -3.83 21.09 9.65
CA LEU A 175 -4.10 19.88 10.41
C LEU A 175 -2.83 19.06 10.62
N ASP A 176 -2.53 18.69 11.87
CA ASP A 176 -1.34 17.91 12.22
C ASP A 176 -1.68 16.65 13.03
N TRP A 177 -0.70 15.75 13.19
CA TRP A 177 -0.84 14.46 13.84
C TRP A 177 -1.37 14.48 15.27
N PRO A 178 -1.06 15.49 16.13
CA PRO A 178 -1.66 15.60 17.45
C PRO A 178 -3.18 15.82 17.44
N ASP A 179 -3.70 16.38 16.35
CA ASP A 179 -5.11 16.76 16.22
C ASP A 179 -5.97 15.54 15.85
N VAL A 180 -5.39 14.53 15.20
CA VAL A 180 -6.08 13.29 14.79
C VAL A 180 -5.85 12.12 15.74
N TYR A 181 -6.75 11.15 15.68
CA TYR A 181 -6.67 9.89 16.41
C TYR A 181 -7.40 8.79 15.65
N VAL A 182 -7.16 7.52 16.00
CA VAL A 182 -7.95 6.39 15.49
C VAL A 182 -8.92 5.93 16.56
N PHE A 183 -10.21 6.06 16.27
CA PHE A 183 -11.26 5.45 17.05
C PHE A 183 -11.40 3.98 16.70
N THR A 184 -11.29 3.11 17.70
CA THR A 184 -11.40 1.64 17.54
C THR A 184 -12.73 1.12 18.08
N GLY A 185 -13.30 1.78 19.08
CA GLY A 185 -14.48 1.29 19.82
C GLY A 185 -14.19 0.05 20.69
N LEU A 186 -12.91 -0.22 20.98
CA LEU A 186 -12.43 -1.38 21.72
C LEU A 186 -11.65 -0.97 22.96
N GLU A 187 -11.71 -1.76 24.02
CA GLU A 187 -10.90 -1.56 25.22
C GLU A 187 -9.43 -1.96 24.97
N PRO A 188 -8.46 -1.37 25.70
CA PRO A 188 -7.03 -1.69 25.55
C PRO A 188 -6.69 -3.18 25.65
N GLU A 189 -7.40 -3.94 26.49
CA GLU A 189 -7.20 -5.39 26.61
C GLU A 189 -7.55 -6.13 25.30
N GLN A 190 -8.59 -5.68 24.60
CA GLN A 190 -9.00 -6.28 23.31
C GLN A 190 -7.99 -5.95 22.22
N LEU A 191 -7.46 -4.73 22.21
CA LEU A 191 -6.39 -4.32 21.30
C LEU A 191 -5.11 -5.13 21.55
N GLY A 192 -4.76 -5.35 22.81
CA GLY A 192 -3.62 -6.21 23.17
C GLY A 192 -3.75 -7.65 22.68
N LYS A 193 -4.96 -8.23 22.71
CA LYS A 193 -5.23 -9.58 22.17
C LYS A 193 -5.08 -9.70 20.65
N ALA A 194 -5.23 -8.59 19.92
CA ALA A 194 -4.97 -8.53 18.49
C ALA A 194 -3.50 -8.27 18.15
N GLY A 195 -2.63 -8.10 19.15
CA GLY A 195 -1.24 -7.72 18.95
C GLY A 195 -1.06 -6.24 18.61
N ILE A 196 -1.95 -5.37 19.10
CA ILE A 196 -1.88 -3.92 18.87
C ILE A 196 -1.20 -3.23 20.05
N GLY A 197 -0.13 -2.49 19.77
CA GLY A 197 0.68 -1.74 20.72
C GLY A 197 1.44 -0.59 20.08
N PRO A 198 2.25 0.17 20.85
CA PRO A 198 3.15 1.16 20.27
C PRO A 198 4.06 0.53 19.20
N GLY A 199 4.12 1.14 18.02
CA GLY A 199 4.85 0.62 16.85
C GLY A 199 4.02 -0.25 15.90
N THR A 200 2.77 -0.59 16.24
CA THR A 200 1.84 -1.24 15.30
C THR A 200 1.57 -0.34 14.09
N ARG A 201 1.56 -0.92 12.89
CA ARG A 201 1.32 -0.18 11.65
C ARG A 201 -0.17 0.08 11.47
N VAL A 202 -0.49 1.26 10.96
CA VAL A 202 -1.84 1.67 10.60
C VAL A 202 -1.81 2.16 9.15
N CYS A 203 -2.56 1.48 8.32
CA CYS A 203 -2.65 1.71 6.88
C CYS A 203 -4.02 2.30 6.53
N ILE A 204 -4.11 2.98 5.39
CA ILE A 204 -5.43 3.33 4.83
C ILE A 204 -6.16 2.04 4.47
N ASP A 205 -7.42 1.92 4.89
CA ASP A 205 -8.19 0.69 4.71
C ASP A 205 -8.43 0.39 3.21
N ARG A 206 -8.52 -0.90 2.87
CA ARG A 206 -8.79 -1.38 1.51
C ARG A 206 -10.03 -0.77 0.88
N SER A 207 -11.05 -0.42 1.67
CA SER A 207 -12.26 0.26 1.16
C SER A 207 -11.98 1.61 0.49
N LYS A 208 -10.81 2.21 0.72
CA LYS A 208 -10.37 3.45 0.07
C LYS A 208 -9.33 3.23 -1.04
N ARG A 209 -9.04 1.98 -1.40
CA ARG A 209 -7.98 1.61 -2.35
C ARG A 209 -8.51 1.00 -3.65
N GLU A 210 -9.71 1.38 -4.04
CA GLU A 210 -10.28 1.01 -5.34
C GLU A 210 -9.76 1.96 -6.42
N LEU A 211 -9.36 1.40 -7.56
CA LEU A 211 -8.97 2.18 -8.73
C LEU A 211 -10.15 2.99 -9.26
N VAL A 212 -9.94 4.29 -9.39
CA VAL A 212 -10.87 5.23 -10.00
C VAL A 212 -10.43 5.52 -11.43
N GLU A 213 -11.35 5.43 -12.37
CA GLU A 213 -11.15 5.81 -13.77
C GLU A 213 -11.63 7.22 -14.02
N ILE A 214 -10.80 8.02 -14.68
CA ILE A 214 -11.11 9.40 -15.05
C ILE A 214 -10.68 9.59 -16.51
N GLY A 215 -11.54 9.23 -17.46
CA GLY A 215 -11.16 9.19 -18.87
C GLY A 215 -9.99 8.23 -19.09
N ASP A 216 -8.88 8.72 -19.64
CA ASP A 216 -7.66 7.94 -19.90
C ASP A 216 -6.75 7.78 -18.66
N TYR A 217 -7.19 8.26 -17.49
CA TYR A 217 -6.38 8.27 -16.27
C TYR A 217 -6.89 7.28 -15.23
N LEU A 218 -5.95 6.70 -14.47
CA LEU A 218 -6.22 5.91 -13.28
C LEU A 218 -5.77 6.66 -12.04
N GLY A 219 -6.60 6.64 -10.99
CA GLY A 219 -6.32 7.26 -9.70
C GLY A 219 -6.58 6.31 -8.54
N CYS A 220 -5.66 6.25 -7.58
CA CYS A 220 -5.82 5.57 -6.31
C CYS A 220 -4.77 6.06 -5.32
N TYR A 221 -4.96 5.84 -4.02
CA TYR A 221 -3.86 5.94 -3.06
C TYR A 221 -2.74 4.95 -3.37
N PHE A 222 -1.50 5.32 -3.06
CA PHE A 222 -0.30 4.47 -3.16
C PHE A 222 0.09 4.08 -4.58
N MET A 223 -0.34 4.84 -5.60
CA MET A 223 0.22 4.72 -6.95
C MET A 223 1.75 4.92 -6.95
N ASP A 224 2.24 5.78 -6.05
CA ASP A 224 3.65 5.85 -5.64
C ASP A 224 3.96 4.71 -4.64
N ASP A 225 4.70 3.66 -4.99
CA ASP A 225 5.34 3.36 -6.31
C ASP A 225 4.78 2.09 -6.95
N ARG A 226 3.55 1.70 -6.59
CA ARG A 226 2.83 0.55 -7.14
C ARG A 226 2.72 0.59 -8.66
N ALA A 227 2.60 1.78 -9.25
CA ALA A 227 2.55 1.95 -10.70
C ALA A 227 3.90 1.62 -11.36
N ALA A 228 5.03 2.03 -10.77
CA ALA A 228 6.33 1.64 -11.32
C ALA A 228 6.62 0.16 -11.07
N VAL A 229 6.24 -0.39 -9.90
CA VAL A 229 6.30 -1.83 -9.64
C VAL A 229 5.56 -2.60 -10.75
N LEU A 230 4.33 -2.20 -11.09
CA LEU A 230 3.62 -2.81 -12.21
C LEU A 230 4.42 -2.70 -13.51
N ALA A 231 4.93 -1.50 -13.85
CA ALA A 231 5.73 -1.30 -15.06
C ALA A 231 6.96 -2.23 -15.11
N LEU A 232 7.56 -2.50 -13.96
CA LEU A 232 8.70 -3.42 -13.82
C LEU A 232 8.30 -4.87 -14.09
N LEU A 233 7.18 -5.32 -13.52
CA LEU A 233 6.62 -6.66 -13.76
C LEU A 233 6.27 -6.86 -15.24
N LEU A 234 5.65 -5.85 -15.86
CA LEU A 234 5.31 -5.89 -17.29
C LEU A 234 6.55 -5.86 -18.18
N LEU A 235 7.63 -5.18 -17.79
CA LEU A 235 8.87 -5.25 -18.55
C LEU A 235 9.49 -6.65 -18.49
N ALA A 236 9.53 -7.28 -17.32
CA ALA A 236 10.03 -8.65 -17.17
C ALA A 236 9.24 -9.61 -18.07
N ARG A 237 7.91 -9.50 -18.06
CA ARG A 237 7.02 -10.29 -18.92
C ARG A 237 7.31 -10.07 -20.40
N ARG A 238 7.38 -8.81 -20.84
CA ARG A 238 7.70 -8.45 -22.24
C ARG A 238 9.06 -8.95 -22.69
N LEU A 239 10.08 -8.92 -21.83
CA LEU A 239 11.41 -9.46 -22.13
C LEU A 239 11.36 -10.97 -22.32
N ASN A 240 10.66 -11.67 -21.42
CA ASN A 240 10.48 -13.12 -21.48
C ASN A 240 9.69 -13.55 -22.73
N ASP A 241 8.55 -12.91 -23.01
CA ASP A 241 7.69 -13.24 -24.16
C ASP A 241 8.41 -13.01 -25.50
N ALA A 242 9.17 -11.91 -25.59
CA ALA A 242 10.00 -11.62 -26.76
C ALA A 242 11.26 -12.50 -26.85
N ARG A 243 11.53 -13.35 -25.85
CA ARG A 243 12.78 -14.11 -25.68
C ARG A 243 14.02 -13.23 -25.80
N ARG A 244 13.93 -12.00 -25.30
CA ARG A 244 14.99 -11.00 -25.37
C ARG A 244 15.73 -10.95 -24.05
N LYS A 245 17.04 -11.21 -24.13
CA LYS A 245 17.95 -10.94 -23.01
C LYS A 245 18.54 -9.55 -23.15
N PRO A 246 18.59 -8.74 -22.07
CA PRO A 246 19.28 -7.45 -22.09
C PRO A 246 20.77 -7.64 -22.42
N PRO A 247 21.48 -6.61 -22.91
CA PRO A 247 22.91 -6.70 -23.17
C PRO A 247 23.71 -6.99 -21.89
N GLY A 248 23.38 -6.29 -20.80
CA GLY A 248 23.94 -6.50 -19.47
C GLY A 248 22.91 -7.11 -18.51
N THR A 249 23.40 -7.58 -17.37
CA THR A 249 22.56 -8.15 -16.31
C THR A 249 21.61 -7.10 -15.75
N SER A 250 20.33 -7.43 -15.61
CA SER A 250 19.32 -6.53 -15.04
C SER A 250 18.84 -7.03 -13.68
N ILE A 251 18.89 -6.19 -12.65
CA ILE A 251 18.45 -6.52 -11.29
C ILE A 251 17.30 -5.62 -10.87
N TRP A 252 16.22 -6.20 -10.35
CA TRP A 252 14.97 -5.51 -10.05
C TRP A 252 14.51 -5.70 -8.59
N CYS A 253 14.01 -4.60 -8.00
CA CYS A 253 13.48 -4.35 -6.65
C CYS A 253 14.49 -3.95 -5.54
N SER A 254 14.21 -2.84 -4.81
CA SER A 254 13.52 -2.80 -3.49
C SER A 254 13.82 -1.58 -2.56
N PRO A 255 13.14 -1.42 -1.39
CA PRO A 255 12.18 -0.37 -1.05
C PRO A 255 12.75 0.79 -0.21
N GLN A 256 14.07 0.95 -0.11
CA GLN A 256 14.62 2.07 0.65
C GLN A 256 15.65 2.82 -0.17
N MET A 257 15.22 3.95 -0.75
CA MET A 257 16.12 4.97 -1.29
C MET A 257 17.15 5.50 -0.27
N LYS A 258 17.05 5.12 1.02
CA LYS A 258 17.90 5.64 2.11
C LYS A 258 19.26 4.94 2.29
N ARG A 259 19.58 3.83 1.59
CA ARG A 259 20.86 3.12 1.79
C ARG A 259 21.54 2.62 0.51
N TRP A 260 21.47 3.39 -0.58
CA TRP A 260 22.25 3.08 -1.80
C TRP A 260 23.40 4.06 -2.08
N VAL A 261 23.74 4.89 -1.09
CA VAL A 261 24.98 5.68 -1.10
C VAL A 261 25.97 5.03 -0.12
N GLU A 262 26.58 3.93 -0.54
CA GLU A 262 27.86 3.42 -0.02
C GLU A 262 28.46 2.41 -1.02
#